data_AF-A0A964JSW6-F1
#
_entry.id   AF-A0A964JSW6-F1
#
_cell.length_a   1.000
_cell.length_b   1.000
_cell.length_c   1.000
_cell.angle_alpha   90.00
_cell.angle_beta   90.00
_cell.angle_gamma   90.00
#
_symmetry.space_group_name_H-M   'P 1'
#
loop_
_entity.id
_entity.type
_entity.pdbx_description
1 polymer ?
#
loop_
_entity_poly.entity_id
_entity_poly.type
_entity_poly.pdbx_seq_one_letter_code
_entity_poly.pdbx_strand_id
1 'polypeptide(L)'
;MKTRTPPRIRRPLFAVPLLLTLSACPGFGDRLPTGEGVTYESHVAGIMEAHCTRCHSAPPSNGAPFPLVTFEQVSARAERIKVRTYDLRTMPLGGDITDEERESLFVWWSNGSPESPGESPAQDRAMVDATVDDAATEDMTTGPAPDSGADEGLVQADVNVPSGPTWEGEVEAVFARACGTCHSNPPVAGAPFPLVTYDEVVSHASRVKARAIDERTMPLGAPLSESDFATMEAWLGSGTPQ
;
A
#
# COMPACT_ATOMS: atom_id res chain seq x y z
N MET A 1 1.61 -36.07 71.02
CA MET A 1 2.17 -34.93 70.25
C MET A 1 1.24 -33.73 70.44
N LYS A 2 1.70 -32.69 71.13
CA LYS A 2 0.92 -31.47 71.46
C LYS A 2 1.37 -30.36 70.50
N THR A 3 0.53 -30.00 69.54
CA THR A 3 0.81 -28.94 68.56
C THR A 3 0.69 -27.57 69.23
N ARG A 4 1.77 -26.79 69.23
CA ARG A 4 1.80 -25.42 69.74
C ARG A 4 1.44 -24.46 68.60
N THR A 5 0.36 -23.71 68.77
CA THR A 5 -0.07 -22.64 67.85
C THR A 5 0.88 -21.45 67.95
N PRO A 6 1.41 -20.92 66.83
CA PRO A 6 2.31 -19.77 66.85
C PRO A 6 1.56 -18.44 67.12
N PRO A 7 2.24 -17.44 67.73
CA PRO A 7 1.64 -16.16 68.07
C PRO A 7 1.41 -15.27 66.84
N ARG A 8 0.26 -14.58 66.83
CA ARG A 8 -0.11 -13.60 65.80
C ARG A 8 0.68 -12.30 65.99
N ILE A 9 1.60 -12.02 65.07
CA ILE A 9 2.34 -10.75 65.00
C ILE A 9 1.44 -9.69 64.36
N ARG A 10 1.08 -8.65 65.12
CA ARG A 10 0.34 -7.48 64.62
C ARG A 10 1.32 -6.56 63.89
N ARG A 11 1.18 -6.44 62.56
CA ARG A 11 1.95 -5.49 61.75
C ARG A 11 1.36 -4.07 61.92
N PRO A 12 2.16 -3.04 62.22
CA PRO A 12 1.68 -1.67 62.24
C PRO A 12 1.33 -1.23 60.81
N LEU A 13 0.13 -0.66 60.66
CA LEU A 13 -0.27 0.06 59.45
C LEU A 13 0.63 1.30 59.30
N PHE A 14 1.64 1.22 58.46
CA PHE A 14 2.29 2.40 57.91
C PHE A 14 1.46 2.87 56.72
N ALA A 15 0.73 3.97 56.91
CA ALA A 15 0.11 4.72 55.84
C ALA A 15 1.23 5.37 55.01
N VAL A 16 1.63 4.68 53.93
CA VAL A 16 2.49 5.25 52.90
C VAL A 16 1.61 6.21 52.10
N PRO A 17 1.93 7.52 52.04
CA PRO A 17 1.20 8.43 51.19
C PRO A 17 1.48 8.02 49.74
N LEU A 18 0.42 7.56 49.07
CA LEU A 18 0.41 7.32 47.63
C LEU A 18 0.56 8.68 46.94
N LEU A 19 1.82 9.10 46.76
CA LEU A 19 2.17 10.27 45.96
C LEU A 19 1.86 9.90 44.51
N LEU A 20 0.65 10.27 44.07
CA LEU A 20 0.15 10.11 42.72
C LEU A 20 0.93 11.09 41.81
N THR A 21 2.15 10.73 41.44
CA THR A 21 2.89 11.42 40.39
C THR A 21 2.19 11.10 39.08
N LEU A 22 1.24 11.96 38.67
CA LEU A 22 0.78 12.03 37.29
C LEU A 22 1.99 12.42 36.42
N SER A 23 2.78 11.42 36.05
CA SER A 23 3.69 11.48 34.91
C SER A 23 2.80 11.57 33.68
N ALA A 24 2.49 12.81 33.28
CA ALA A 24 1.86 13.09 32.01
C ALA A 24 2.80 12.56 30.92
N CYS A 25 2.51 11.37 30.38
CA CYS A 25 3.05 10.94 29.09
C CYS A 25 2.48 11.89 28.04
N PRO A 26 3.28 12.75 27.39
CA PRO A 26 2.83 13.42 26.19
C PRO A 26 2.76 12.33 25.11
N GLY A 27 1.63 12.22 24.41
CA GLY A 27 1.62 11.61 23.08
C GLY A 27 0.87 10.31 22.90
N PHE A 28 -0.41 10.25 23.30
CA PHE A 28 -1.36 9.31 22.68
C PHE A 28 -2.75 9.94 22.75
N GLY A 29 -3.17 10.62 21.68
CA GLY A 29 -4.50 11.23 21.62
C GLY A 29 -4.65 12.30 20.55
N ASP A 30 -5.21 11.88 19.42
CA ASP A 30 -6.26 12.62 18.68
C ASP A 30 -5.90 13.53 17.50
N ARG A 31 -4.72 13.41 16.89
CA ARG A 31 -4.58 13.88 15.50
C ARG A 31 -3.83 12.85 14.67
N LEU A 32 -4.57 12.21 13.75
CA LEU A 32 -3.95 11.55 12.60
C LEU A 32 -3.03 12.59 11.93
N PRO A 33 -1.76 12.27 11.67
CA PRO A 33 -0.91 13.15 10.89
C PRO A 33 -1.57 13.34 9.52
N THR A 34 -2.01 14.57 9.24
CA THR A 34 -2.61 14.92 7.96
C THR A 34 -1.51 14.96 6.89
N GLY A 35 -1.19 13.78 6.34
CA GLY A 35 -0.38 13.58 5.12
C GLY A 35 1.12 13.91 5.21
N GLU A 36 1.49 15.05 5.79
CA GLU A 36 2.87 15.50 5.92
C GLU A 36 3.49 15.04 7.24
N GLY A 37 4.62 14.32 7.14
CA GLY A 37 5.44 13.97 8.32
C GLY A 37 5.26 12.56 8.86
N VAL A 38 4.52 11.67 8.18
CA VAL A 38 4.55 10.24 8.54
C VAL A 38 5.89 9.64 8.13
N THR A 39 6.66 9.22 9.13
CA THR A 39 8.01 8.64 8.99
C THR A 39 8.09 7.29 9.69
N TYR A 40 9.13 6.53 9.38
CA TYR A 40 9.33 5.24 10.01
C TYR A 40 9.51 5.37 11.52
N GLU A 41 10.47 6.20 11.95
CA GLU A 41 10.83 6.34 13.37
C GLU A 41 9.65 6.82 14.24
N SER A 42 8.88 7.79 13.74
CA SER A 42 7.84 8.44 14.53
C SER A 42 6.51 7.67 14.55
N HIS A 43 6.22 6.86 13.52
CA HIS A 43 4.89 6.27 13.34
C HIS A 43 4.93 4.78 13.04
N VAL A 44 5.72 4.35 12.05
CA VAL A 44 5.65 2.96 11.55
C VAL A 44 6.39 1.97 12.45
N ALA A 45 7.51 2.36 13.05
CA ALA A 45 8.30 1.45 13.89
C ALA A 45 7.48 0.85 15.03
N GLY A 46 6.62 1.66 15.67
CA GLY A 46 5.71 1.19 16.73
C GLY A 46 4.69 0.17 16.23
N ILE A 47 4.09 0.42 15.06
CA ILE A 47 3.13 -0.49 14.41
C ILE A 47 3.81 -1.82 14.05
N MET A 48 5.02 -1.76 13.47
CA MET A 48 5.77 -2.95 13.09
C MET A 48 6.11 -3.81 14.31
N GLU A 49 6.56 -3.19 15.40
CA GLU A 49 6.88 -3.90 16.64
C GLU A 49 5.63 -4.48 17.32
N ALA A 50 4.52 -3.75 17.33
CA ALA A 50 3.29 -4.20 17.97
C ALA A 50 2.65 -5.39 17.25
N HIS A 51 2.65 -5.40 15.91
CA HIS A 51 1.81 -6.30 15.12
C HIS A 51 2.58 -7.27 14.21
N CYS A 52 3.79 -6.91 13.79
CA CYS A 52 4.48 -7.63 12.71
C CYS A 52 5.62 -8.51 13.23
N THR A 53 6.41 -8.02 14.18
CA THR A 53 7.67 -8.70 14.60
C THR A 53 7.44 -10.02 15.32
N ARG A 54 6.25 -10.29 15.86
CA ARG A 54 5.91 -11.59 16.46
C ARG A 54 6.13 -12.77 15.49
N CYS A 55 5.81 -12.58 14.21
CA CYS A 55 6.05 -13.58 13.17
C CYS A 55 7.26 -13.18 12.31
N HIS A 56 7.40 -11.90 11.99
CA HIS A 56 8.51 -11.37 11.18
C HIS A 56 9.75 -10.99 12.00
N SER A 57 10.08 -11.77 13.02
CA SER A 57 11.30 -11.62 13.83
C SER A 57 12.57 -12.00 13.03
N ALA A 58 13.74 -11.82 13.65
CA ALA A 58 15.01 -12.35 13.16
C ALA A 58 15.58 -13.37 14.18
N PRO A 59 15.49 -14.70 13.93
CA PRO A 59 14.97 -15.36 12.73
C PRO A 59 13.44 -15.28 12.59
N PRO A 60 12.87 -15.38 11.37
CA PRO A 60 11.43 -15.42 11.18
C PRO A 60 10.79 -16.64 11.85
N SER A 61 9.55 -16.48 12.30
CA SER A 61 8.79 -17.54 12.98
C SER A 61 7.37 -17.65 12.44
N ASN A 62 6.64 -18.70 12.84
CA ASN A 62 5.24 -18.92 12.45
C ASN A 62 4.98 -18.87 10.93
N GLY A 63 5.95 -19.31 10.13
CA GLY A 63 5.82 -19.36 8.67
C GLY A 63 6.09 -18.05 7.95
N ALA A 64 6.52 -16.99 8.65
CA ALA A 64 7.01 -15.77 7.99
C ALA A 64 8.28 -16.07 7.18
N PRO A 65 8.38 -15.61 5.92
CA PRO A 65 9.52 -15.94 5.05
C PRO A 65 10.73 -15.00 5.23
N PHE A 66 10.56 -13.86 5.92
CA PHE A 66 11.61 -12.85 6.09
C PHE A 66 11.39 -12.00 7.36
N PRO A 67 12.46 -11.40 7.89
CA PRO A 67 12.39 -10.48 9.02
C PRO A 67 11.89 -9.08 8.59
N LEU A 68 11.25 -8.36 9.52
CA LEU A 68 10.79 -6.96 9.40
C LEU A 68 11.14 -6.18 10.69
N VAL A 69 12.37 -6.34 11.17
CA VAL A 69 12.84 -5.79 12.47
C VAL A 69 13.74 -4.56 12.32
N THR A 70 14.09 -4.17 11.09
CA THR A 70 14.87 -2.95 10.82
C THR A 70 14.19 -2.09 9.76
N PHE A 71 14.48 -0.78 9.74
CA PHE A 71 13.95 0.14 8.74
C PHE A 71 14.19 -0.36 7.32
N GLU A 72 15.40 -0.80 6.98
CA GLU A 72 15.77 -1.23 5.63
C GLU A 72 14.95 -2.45 5.19
N GLN A 73 14.63 -3.35 6.12
CA GLN A 73 13.81 -4.53 5.81
C GLN A 73 12.36 -4.14 5.50
N VAL A 74 11.83 -3.17 6.26
CA VAL A 74 10.46 -2.66 6.13
C VAL A 74 10.33 -1.78 4.89
N SER A 75 11.20 -0.80 4.70
CA SER A 75 11.18 0.13 3.55
C SER A 75 11.44 -0.58 2.22
N ALA A 76 12.31 -1.60 2.20
CA ALA A 76 12.49 -2.44 1.01
C ALA A 76 11.21 -3.20 0.61
N ARG A 77 10.23 -3.32 1.52
CA ARG A 77 8.97 -4.07 1.32
C ARG A 77 7.72 -3.21 1.54
N ALA A 78 7.85 -1.89 1.57
CA ALA A 78 6.77 -0.98 1.93
C ALA A 78 5.52 -1.20 1.08
N GLU A 79 5.68 -1.38 -0.24
CA GLU A 79 4.57 -1.69 -1.16
C GLU A 79 3.88 -3.01 -0.80
N ARG A 80 4.65 -4.07 -0.57
CA ARG A 80 4.09 -5.37 -0.18
C ARG A 80 3.38 -5.30 1.17
N ILE A 81 3.92 -4.52 2.11
CA ILE A 81 3.29 -4.28 3.42
C ILE A 81 1.95 -3.58 3.19
N LYS A 82 1.93 -2.47 2.44
CA LYS A 82 0.71 -1.74 2.05
C LYS A 82 -0.32 -2.66 1.39
N VAL A 83 0.07 -3.50 0.45
CA VAL A 83 -0.85 -4.46 -0.20
C VAL A 83 -1.47 -5.43 0.82
N ARG A 84 -0.67 -5.95 1.76
CA ARG A 84 -1.14 -6.96 2.72
C ARG A 84 -1.96 -6.37 3.86
N THR A 85 -1.62 -5.16 4.32
CA THR A 85 -2.27 -4.50 5.45
C THR A 85 -3.41 -3.60 4.99
N TYR A 86 -3.27 -2.82 3.92
CA TYR A 86 -4.28 -1.86 3.47
C TYR A 86 -5.24 -2.49 2.46
N ASP A 87 -4.72 -2.94 1.31
CA ASP A 87 -5.57 -3.36 0.18
C ASP A 87 -6.29 -4.69 0.45
N LEU A 88 -5.55 -5.68 0.96
CA LEU A 88 -6.08 -7.04 1.14
C LEU A 88 -6.52 -7.33 2.57
N ARG A 89 -6.06 -6.56 3.55
CA ARG A 89 -6.30 -6.79 4.99
C ARG A 89 -6.03 -8.24 5.43
N THR A 90 -5.02 -8.86 4.83
CA THR A 90 -4.63 -10.27 5.09
C THR A 90 -3.53 -10.40 6.13
N MET A 91 -2.88 -9.29 6.48
CA MET A 91 -1.91 -9.22 7.57
C MET A 91 -2.26 -8.09 8.54
N PRO A 92 -1.91 -8.23 9.82
CA PRO A 92 -1.37 -9.44 10.47
C PRO A 92 -2.41 -10.58 10.57
N LEU A 93 -1.94 -11.83 10.67
CA LEU A 93 -2.82 -12.99 10.87
C LEU A 93 -3.51 -12.87 12.24
N GLY A 94 -4.83 -12.70 12.25
CA GLY A 94 -5.61 -12.47 13.47
C GLY A 94 -6.17 -11.05 13.60
N GLY A 95 -5.74 -10.12 12.74
CA GLY A 95 -6.43 -8.85 12.51
C GLY A 95 -6.31 -7.80 13.62
N ASP A 96 -5.23 -7.78 14.37
CA ASP A 96 -5.04 -6.91 15.55
C ASP A 96 -4.54 -5.48 15.26
N ILE A 97 -4.41 -5.09 13.98
CA ILE A 97 -4.05 -3.71 13.57
C ILE A 97 -5.32 -2.89 13.23
N THR A 98 -5.40 -1.66 13.72
CA THR A 98 -6.55 -0.76 13.52
C THR A 98 -6.58 -0.13 12.12
N ASP A 99 -7.72 0.45 11.73
CA ASP A 99 -7.82 1.16 10.45
C ASP A 99 -6.91 2.40 10.41
N GLU A 100 -6.73 3.09 11.55
CA GLU A 100 -5.83 4.24 11.69
C GLU A 100 -4.36 3.86 11.49
N GLU A 101 -3.95 2.70 12.01
CA GLU A 101 -2.60 2.18 11.83
C GLU A 101 -2.37 1.70 10.39
N ARG A 102 -3.39 1.11 9.75
CA ARG A 102 -3.34 0.79 8.31
C ARG A 102 -3.18 2.04 7.46
N GLU A 103 -3.92 3.11 7.78
CA GLU A 103 -3.79 4.40 7.10
C GLU A 103 -2.38 4.99 7.31
N SER A 104 -1.82 4.88 8.51
CA SER A 104 -0.43 5.33 8.76
C SER A 104 0.59 4.59 7.90
N LEU A 105 0.44 3.27 7.72
CA LEU A 105 1.28 2.49 6.82
C LEU A 105 1.09 2.89 5.34
N PHE A 106 -0.15 3.17 4.93
CA PHE A 106 -0.45 3.65 3.58
C PHE A 106 0.18 5.01 3.30
N VAL A 107 -0.03 5.99 4.17
CA VAL A 107 0.53 7.35 4.03
C VAL A 107 2.06 7.33 4.05
N TRP A 108 2.66 6.51 4.90
CA TRP A 108 4.12 6.34 4.91
C TRP A 108 4.65 5.79 3.59
N TRP A 109 3.99 4.76 3.03
CA TRP A 109 4.34 4.22 1.72
C TRP A 109 4.18 5.26 0.61
N SER A 110 3.06 5.99 0.59
CA SER A 110 2.80 7.03 -0.42
C SER A 110 3.80 8.19 -0.36
N ASN A 111 4.36 8.46 0.82
CA ASN A 111 5.40 9.46 1.02
C ASN A 111 6.81 8.96 0.64
N GLY A 112 6.94 7.79 0.03
CA GLY A 112 8.24 7.22 -0.35
C GLY A 112 8.97 6.52 0.78
N SER A 113 8.27 6.18 1.87
CA SER A 113 8.80 5.42 3.00
C SER A 113 10.01 6.06 3.73
N PRO A 114 9.97 7.35 4.10
CA PRO A 114 11.11 8.04 4.73
C PRO A 114 11.42 7.45 6.11
N GLU A 115 12.70 7.37 6.47
CA GLU A 115 13.11 6.92 7.82
C GLU A 115 12.78 7.99 8.86
N SER A 116 13.22 9.22 8.58
CA SER A 116 13.20 10.37 9.49
C SER A 116 12.48 11.59 8.90
N PRO A 117 12.06 12.57 9.73
CA PRO A 117 11.47 13.82 9.24
C PRO A 117 12.44 14.61 8.35
N GLY A 118 11.95 15.12 7.23
CA GLY A 118 12.75 15.93 6.30
C GLY A 118 13.62 15.12 5.33
N GLU A 119 13.56 13.79 5.40
CA GLU A 119 14.12 12.92 4.36
C GLU A 119 13.20 13.00 3.13
N SER A 120 13.69 13.63 2.07
CA SER A 120 12.97 13.68 0.80
C SER A 120 12.81 12.26 0.27
N PRO A 121 11.68 11.89 -0.37
CA PRO A 121 11.50 10.57 -0.96
C PRO A 121 12.73 10.24 -1.79
N ALA A 122 13.35 9.08 -1.57
CA ALA A 122 14.43 8.61 -2.43
C ALA A 122 13.85 8.49 -3.86
N GLN A 123 14.11 9.51 -4.68
CA GLN A 123 13.63 9.62 -6.07
C GLN A 123 14.22 8.53 -6.99
N ASP A 124 15.01 7.61 -6.45
CA ASP A 124 15.66 6.52 -7.18
C ASP A 124 14.79 5.26 -7.35
N ARG A 125 13.59 5.16 -6.76
CA ARG A 125 12.73 3.97 -6.95
C ARG A 125 11.89 4.02 -8.24
N ALA A 126 11.90 5.15 -8.97
CA ALA A 126 11.21 5.32 -10.24
C ALA A 126 12.13 5.21 -11.49
N MET A 127 13.43 4.94 -11.31
CA MET A 127 14.39 4.78 -12.42
C MET A 127 15.12 3.43 -12.37
N VAL A 128 14.37 2.35 -12.51
CA VAL A 128 14.92 1.06 -12.98
C VAL A 128 13.99 0.43 -14.03
N ASP A 129 13.55 1.20 -15.03
CA ASP A 129 13.04 0.62 -16.28
C ASP A 129 13.05 1.57 -17.50
N ALA A 130 13.90 2.61 -17.48
CA ALA A 130 14.01 3.55 -18.60
C ALA A 130 15.47 3.70 -19.05
N THR A 131 16.07 2.60 -19.52
CA THR A 131 17.16 2.66 -20.49
C THR A 131 16.67 2.05 -21.79
N VAL A 132 15.76 2.76 -22.46
CA VAL A 132 15.60 2.65 -23.91
C VAL A 132 16.78 3.39 -24.54
N ASP A 133 17.80 2.63 -24.89
CA ASP A 133 18.78 3.03 -25.90
C ASP A 133 18.03 3.16 -27.23
N ASP A 134 17.68 4.38 -27.62
CA ASP A 134 17.48 4.71 -29.02
C ASP A 134 18.17 6.02 -29.36
N ALA A 135 19.40 5.84 -29.82
CA ALA A 135 20.13 6.83 -30.58
C ALA A 135 19.55 6.91 -31.99
N ALA A 136 18.79 7.97 -32.29
CA ALA A 136 18.60 8.42 -33.66
C ALA A 136 18.47 9.95 -33.67
N THR A 137 19.57 10.58 -34.05
CA THR A 137 19.74 12.00 -34.31
C THR A 137 19.19 12.35 -35.70
N GLU A 138 18.17 13.21 -35.78
CA GLU A 138 17.89 13.99 -36.99
C GLU A 138 17.56 15.43 -36.53
N ASP A 139 18.55 16.31 -36.58
CA ASP A 139 18.71 17.38 -37.58
C ASP A 139 17.54 18.39 -37.57
N MET A 140 17.68 19.41 -36.72
CA MET A 140 16.79 20.57 -36.69
C MET A 140 17.56 21.82 -37.09
N THR A 141 17.47 22.13 -38.38
CA THR A 141 17.89 23.40 -38.97
C THR A 141 17.01 24.55 -38.48
N THR A 142 17.68 25.62 -38.04
CA THR A 142 17.17 26.93 -37.64
C THR A 142 16.36 27.66 -38.73
N GLY A 143 15.25 28.30 -38.36
CA GLY A 143 14.56 29.32 -39.16
C GLY A 143 13.67 30.23 -38.29
N PRO A 144 13.51 31.53 -38.62
CA PRO A 144 13.16 32.57 -37.65
C PRO A 144 11.66 32.92 -37.58
N ALA A 145 11.27 33.57 -36.48
CA ALA A 145 9.95 34.13 -36.20
C ALA A 145 9.54 35.27 -37.16
N PRO A 146 8.22 35.52 -37.28
CA PRO A 146 7.76 36.88 -37.00
C PRO A 146 6.47 37.01 -36.17
N ASP A 147 6.54 38.02 -35.30
CA ASP A 147 5.60 39.02 -34.77
C ASP A 147 4.06 38.95 -34.99
N SER A 148 3.37 39.18 -33.86
CA SER A 148 2.07 39.84 -33.57
C SER A 148 0.87 39.79 -34.52
N GLY A 149 -0.24 39.29 -33.98
CA GLY A 149 -1.61 39.59 -34.40
C GLY A 149 -2.58 39.36 -33.23
N ALA A 150 -3.39 40.36 -32.92
CA ALA A 150 -4.31 40.42 -31.78
C ALA A 150 -5.64 39.71 -32.03
N ASP A 151 -6.30 39.37 -30.91
CA ASP A 151 -7.76 39.35 -30.69
C ASP A 151 -8.64 38.57 -31.68
N GLU A 152 -9.19 37.43 -31.22
CA GLU A 152 -10.64 37.18 -31.13
C GLU A 152 -10.90 35.71 -30.74
N GLY A 153 -11.79 35.51 -29.77
CA GLY A 153 -12.52 34.24 -29.61
C GLY A 153 -11.87 33.20 -28.70
N LEU A 154 -12.17 33.27 -27.39
CA LEU A 154 -12.18 32.10 -26.52
C LEU A 154 -13.29 31.14 -26.97
N VAL A 155 -13.04 30.39 -28.04
CA VAL A 155 -13.65 29.08 -28.20
C VAL A 155 -13.03 28.21 -27.11
N GLN A 156 -13.83 27.85 -26.11
CA GLN A 156 -13.56 26.65 -25.33
C GLN A 156 -13.47 25.51 -26.34
N ALA A 157 -12.24 25.17 -26.73
CA ALA A 157 -11.97 23.88 -27.31
C ALA A 157 -12.47 22.88 -26.26
N ASP A 158 -13.57 22.21 -26.63
CA ASP A 158 -13.99 20.96 -26.04
C ASP A 158 -12.73 20.09 -25.98
N VAL A 159 -12.09 20.09 -24.81
CA VAL A 159 -11.06 19.13 -24.48
C VAL A 159 -11.81 17.81 -24.42
N ASN A 160 -11.88 17.17 -25.58
CA ASN A 160 -12.02 15.73 -25.70
C ASN A 160 -10.80 15.13 -25.01
N VAL A 161 -10.79 15.20 -23.66
CA VAL A 161 -9.94 14.40 -22.80
C VAL A 161 -10.27 12.99 -23.26
N PRO A 162 -9.30 12.23 -23.83
CA PRO A 162 -9.56 10.85 -24.15
C PRO A 162 -10.10 10.22 -22.88
N SER A 163 -11.37 9.82 -22.90
CA SER A 163 -11.94 9.04 -21.83
C SER A 163 -11.01 7.84 -21.68
N GLY A 164 -10.43 7.69 -20.48
CA GLY A 164 -9.59 6.53 -20.18
C GLY A 164 -10.33 5.23 -20.49
N PRO A 165 -9.63 4.09 -20.45
CA PRO A 165 -10.25 2.81 -20.75
C PRO A 165 -11.47 2.58 -19.88
N THR A 166 -12.51 1.97 -20.43
CA THR A 166 -13.74 1.60 -19.71
C THR A 166 -13.96 0.09 -19.71
N TRP A 167 -14.89 -0.38 -18.88
CA TRP A 167 -15.26 -1.80 -18.87
C TRP A 167 -15.75 -2.26 -20.24
N GLU A 168 -16.76 -1.57 -20.79
CA GLU A 168 -17.39 -1.91 -22.06
C GLU A 168 -16.51 -1.61 -23.29
N GLY A 169 -15.48 -0.77 -23.13
CA GLY A 169 -14.53 -0.44 -24.19
C GLY A 169 -13.43 -1.48 -24.34
N GLU A 170 -12.46 -1.44 -23.44
CA GLU A 170 -11.20 -2.17 -23.57
C GLU A 170 -11.05 -3.29 -22.53
N VAL A 171 -11.57 -3.07 -21.33
CA VAL A 171 -11.18 -3.85 -20.14
C VAL A 171 -11.87 -5.22 -20.10
N GLU A 172 -13.13 -5.31 -20.50
CA GLU A 172 -13.84 -6.60 -20.55
C GLU A 172 -13.08 -7.61 -21.41
N ALA A 173 -12.54 -7.18 -22.56
CA ALA A 173 -11.77 -8.04 -23.44
C ALA A 173 -10.46 -8.54 -22.80
N VAL A 174 -9.82 -7.71 -21.96
CA VAL A 174 -8.63 -8.11 -21.18
C VAL A 174 -9.01 -9.17 -20.15
N PHE A 175 -10.08 -8.97 -19.38
CA PHE A 175 -10.54 -9.96 -18.41
C PHE A 175 -10.94 -11.28 -19.07
N ALA A 176 -11.70 -11.22 -20.17
CA ALA A 176 -12.12 -12.40 -20.90
C ALA A 176 -10.91 -13.24 -21.39
N ARG A 177 -9.88 -12.58 -21.95
CA ARG A 177 -8.71 -13.27 -22.50
C ARG A 177 -7.73 -13.76 -21.42
N ALA A 178 -7.44 -12.92 -20.43
CA ALA A 178 -6.32 -13.13 -19.51
C ALA A 178 -6.75 -13.78 -18.20
N CYS A 179 -7.97 -13.46 -17.73
CA CYS A 179 -8.47 -13.90 -16.43
C CYS A 179 -9.50 -15.03 -16.57
N GLY A 180 -10.37 -14.96 -17.58
CA GLY A 180 -11.55 -15.81 -17.76
C GLY A 180 -11.25 -17.30 -17.88
N THR A 181 -10.06 -17.68 -18.36
CA THR A 181 -9.64 -19.09 -18.46
C THR A 181 -9.69 -19.81 -17.11
N CYS A 182 -9.34 -19.12 -16.01
CA CYS A 182 -9.39 -19.67 -14.65
C CYS A 182 -10.55 -19.10 -13.84
N HIS A 183 -10.81 -17.80 -13.98
CA HIS A 183 -11.86 -17.08 -13.26
C HIS A 183 -13.21 -17.09 -13.99
N SER A 184 -13.58 -18.21 -14.61
CA SER A 184 -14.89 -18.42 -15.22
C SER A 184 -16.00 -18.62 -14.17
N ASN A 185 -17.24 -18.77 -14.61
CA ASN A 185 -18.37 -19.15 -13.74
C ASN A 185 -18.95 -20.52 -14.19
N PRO A 186 -18.70 -21.62 -13.44
CA PRO A 186 -17.99 -21.68 -12.16
C PRO A 186 -16.46 -21.54 -12.31
N PRO A 187 -15.74 -21.06 -11.28
CA PRO A 187 -14.27 -20.94 -11.31
C PRO A 187 -13.58 -22.29 -11.45
N VAL A 188 -12.44 -22.30 -12.14
CA VAL A 188 -11.65 -23.51 -12.41
C VAL A 188 -10.18 -23.28 -12.05
N ALA A 189 -9.38 -24.35 -12.12
CA ALA A 189 -7.92 -24.31 -11.88
C ALA A 189 -7.51 -23.67 -10.53
N GLY A 190 -8.38 -23.78 -9.52
CA GLY A 190 -8.12 -23.24 -8.18
C GLY A 190 -8.42 -21.74 -8.01
N ALA A 191 -9.01 -21.08 -9.02
CA ALA A 191 -9.56 -19.74 -8.85
C ALA A 191 -10.69 -19.76 -7.80
N PRO A 192 -10.69 -18.85 -6.81
CA PRO A 192 -11.66 -18.89 -5.72
C PRO A 192 -13.01 -18.24 -6.05
N PHE A 193 -13.08 -17.41 -7.11
CA PHE A 193 -14.27 -16.65 -7.50
C PHE A 193 -14.25 -16.32 -9.00
N PRO A 194 -15.42 -16.08 -9.61
CA PRO A 194 -15.54 -15.65 -11.00
C PRO A 194 -15.14 -14.18 -11.16
N LEU A 195 -14.67 -13.81 -12.36
CA LEU A 195 -14.34 -12.44 -12.79
C LEU A 195 -14.85 -12.22 -14.22
N VAL A 196 -16.08 -12.67 -14.51
CA VAL A 196 -16.66 -12.65 -15.87
C VAL A 196 -17.64 -11.51 -16.09
N THR A 197 -18.01 -10.78 -15.03
CA THR A 197 -18.87 -9.60 -15.11
C THR A 197 -18.19 -8.39 -14.46
N TYR A 198 -18.65 -7.19 -14.83
CA TYR A 198 -18.17 -5.94 -14.23
C TYR A 198 -18.30 -5.94 -12.70
N ASP A 199 -19.46 -6.30 -12.16
CA ASP A 199 -19.73 -6.30 -10.71
C ASP A 199 -18.80 -7.27 -9.96
N GLU A 200 -18.55 -8.45 -10.51
CA GLU A 200 -17.59 -9.42 -9.95
C GLU A 200 -16.17 -8.85 -9.94
N VAL A 201 -15.77 -8.16 -11.00
CA VAL A 201 -14.44 -7.55 -11.07
C VAL A 201 -14.30 -6.39 -10.10
N VAL A 202 -15.25 -5.46 -10.08
CA VAL A 202 -15.19 -4.27 -9.22
C VAL A 202 -15.24 -4.64 -7.75
N SER A 203 -16.05 -5.63 -7.36
CA SER A 203 -16.07 -6.15 -5.99
C SER A 203 -14.74 -6.77 -5.54
N HIS A 204 -13.85 -7.09 -6.50
CA HIS A 204 -12.51 -7.63 -6.24
C HIS A 204 -11.39 -6.72 -6.77
N ALA A 205 -11.66 -5.45 -7.12
CA ALA A 205 -10.71 -4.57 -7.82
C ALA A 205 -9.38 -4.43 -7.06
N SER A 206 -9.42 -4.24 -5.73
CA SER A 206 -8.20 -4.16 -4.90
C SER A 206 -7.35 -5.43 -4.97
N ARG A 207 -8.00 -6.60 -5.04
CA ARG A 207 -7.31 -7.88 -5.16
C ARG A 207 -6.77 -8.12 -6.57
N VAL A 208 -7.52 -7.71 -7.60
CA VAL A 208 -7.03 -7.74 -8.98
C VAL A 208 -5.81 -6.85 -9.11
N LYS A 209 -5.87 -5.59 -8.64
CA LYS A 209 -4.72 -4.67 -8.64
C LYS A 209 -3.52 -5.29 -7.94
N ALA A 210 -3.70 -5.76 -6.70
CA ALA A 210 -2.62 -6.36 -5.92
C ALA A 210 -1.95 -7.53 -6.65
N ARG A 211 -2.71 -8.41 -7.31
CA ARG A 211 -2.18 -9.66 -7.87
C ARG A 211 -1.69 -9.52 -9.31
N ALA A 212 -2.39 -8.75 -10.14
CA ALA A 212 -2.09 -8.60 -11.55
C ALA A 212 -1.19 -7.39 -11.86
N ILE A 213 -1.34 -6.30 -11.10
CA ILE A 213 -0.59 -5.06 -11.32
C ILE A 213 0.63 -5.00 -10.40
N ASP A 214 0.41 -5.03 -9.08
CA ASP A 214 1.46 -4.73 -8.10
C ASP A 214 2.42 -5.92 -7.94
N GLU A 215 1.88 -7.13 -7.71
CA GLU A 215 2.72 -8.32 -7.49
C GLU A 215 3.06 -9.06 -8.79
N ARG A 216 2.38 -8.79 -9.91
CA ARG A 216 2.50 -9.51 -11.20
C ARG A 216 2.51 -11.03 -11.07
N THR A 217 1.70 -11.55 -10.13
CA THR A 217 1.58 -12.99 -9.84
C THR A 217 0.37 -13.64 -10.51
N MET A 218 -0.43 -12.85 -11.23
CA MET A 218 -1.55 -13.28 -12.04
C MET A 218 -1.49 -12.54 -13.39
N PRO A 219 -1.87 -13.18 -14.51
CA PRO A 219 -2.27 -14.58 -14.63
C PRO A 219 -1.13 -15.59 -14.38
N LEU A 220 -1.47 -16.82 -14.00
CA LEU A 220 -0.47 -17.88 -13.78
C LEU A 220 0.13 -18.34 -15.11
N GLY A 221 1.46 -18.31 -15.23
CA GLY A 221 2.20 -18.87 -16.38
C GLY A 221 2.24 -18.00 -17.64
N ALA A 222 1.45 -16.92 -17.69
CA ALA A 222 1.52 -15.92 -18.75
C ALA A 222 1.22 -14.54 -18.14
N PRO A 223 2.21 -13.63 -18.05
CA PRO A 223 1.95 -12.26 -17.60
C PRO A 223 1.02 -11.55 -18.60
N LEU A 224 0.35 -10.50 -18.14
CA LEU A 224 -0.35 -9.58 -19.04
C LEU A 224 0.64 -9.01 -20.06
N SER A 225 0.19 -8.74 -21.29
CA SER A 225 0.98 -7.94 -22.21
C SER A 225 1.17 -6.53 -21.65
N GLU A 226 2.21 -5.82 -22.05
CA GLU A 226 2.44 -4.43 -21.61
C GLU A 226 1.23 -3.52 -21.94
N SER A 227 0.57 -3.75 -23.08
CA SER A 227 -0.65 -3.02 -23.44
C SER A 227 -1.81 -3.32 -22.48
N ASP A 228 -2.06 -4.59 -22.18
CA ASP A 228 -3.15 -5.00 -21.29
C ASP A 228 -2.86 -4.56 -19.85
N PHE A 229 -1.58 -4.57 -19.44
CA PHE A 229 -1.13 -4.02 -18.16
C PHE A 229 -1.45 -2.53 -18.05
N ALA A 230 -1.06 -1.73 -19.05
CA ALA A 230 -1.32 -0.29 -19.08
C ALA A 230 -2.83 0.03 -19.09
N THR A 231 -3.62 -0.71 -19.87
CA THR A 231 -5.09 -0.59 -19.88
C THR A 231 -5.68 -0.86 -18.49
N MET A 232 -5.26 -1.95 -17.84
CA MET A 232 -5.75 -2.33 -16.52
C MET A 232 -5.33 -1.36 -15.42
N GLU A 233 -4.08 -0.90 -15.45
CA GLU A 233 -3.56 0.08 -14.49
C GLU A 233 -4.31 1.41 -14.60
N ALA A 234 -4.51 1.92 -15.82
CA ALA A 234 -5.26 3.15 -16.05
C ALA A 234 -6.73 3.02 -15.61
N TRP A 235 -7.39 1.89 -15.92
CA TRP A 235 -8.78 1.66 -15.53
C TRP A 235 -8.98 1.51 -14.02
N LEU A 236 -8.10 0.76 -13.34
CA LEU A 236 -8.13 0.63 -11.87
C LEU A 236 -7.80 1.97 -11.21
N GLY A 237 -6.89 2.76 -11.78
CA GLY A 237 -6.51 4.08 -11.30
C GLY A 237 -7.60 5.15 -11.47
N SER A 238 -8.48 5.01 -12.46
CA SER A 238 -9.58 5.94 -12.74
C SER A 238 -10.87 5.63 -11.99
N GLY A 239 -10.86 4.64 -11.08
CA GLY A 239 -12.05 4.28 -10.29
C GLY A 239 -13.00 3.34 -11.04
N THR A 240 -12.47 2.50 -11.92
CA THR A 240 -13.20 1.45 -12.64
C THR A 240 -14.41 1.94 -13.42
N PRO A 241 -14.28 2.90 -14.36
CA PRO A 241 -15.39 3.36 -15.17
C PRO A 241 -15.99 2.21 -15.99
N GLN A 242 -17.32 2.16 -16.06
CA GLN A 242 -18.04 1.15 -16.84
C GLN A 242 -18.04 1.52 -18.32
#